data_AF-A0A8S2ZT80-F1
#
_entry.id   AF-A0A8S2ZT80-F1
#
_cell.length_a   1.000
_cell.length_b   1.000
_cell.length_c   1.000
_cell.angle_alpha   90.00
_cell.angle_beta   90.00
_cell.angle_gamma   90.00
#
_symmetry.space_group_name_H-M   'P 1'
#
loop_
_entity.id
_entity.type
_entity.pdbx_description
1 polymer ?
#
loop_
_entity_poly.entity_id
_entity_poly.type
_entity_poly.pdbx_seq_one_letter_code
_entity_poly.pdbx_strand_id
1 'polypeptide(L)'
;TYSSTNGLRLYVNGALSGSLGAYSFSAGGVPMTITLGSSLFGLGVCNTGTIQMGQFYGSLDEFRVYARELTAADVVGLANP
;
A
#
# COMPACT_ATOMS: atom_id res chain seq x y z
N THR A 1 5.77 -2.47 -11.61
CA THR A 1 4.95 -1.74 -12.60
C THR A 1 3.53 -1.63 -12.09
N TYR A 2 2.81 -0.54 -12.38
CA TYR A 2 1.45 -0.32 -11.89
C TYR A 2 0.41 -0.93 -12.86
N SER A 3 -0.76 -1.31 -12.35
CA SER A 3 -1.85 -1.81 -13.18
C SER A 3 -2.61 -0.67 -13.82
N SER A 4 -2.73 -0.66 -15.15
CA SER A 4 -3.58 0.29 -15.88
C SER A 4 -5.06 -0.12 -15.91
N THR A 5 -5.40 -1.29 -15.33
CA THR A 5 -6.75 -1.87 -15.42
C THR A 5 -7.43 -1.98 -14.07
N ASN A 6 -6.67 -2.32 -13.02
CA ASN A 6 -7.22 -2.70 -11.73
C ASN A 6 -7.18 -1.61 -10.66
N GLY A 7 -6.44 -0.51 -10.90
CA GLY A 7 -6.28 0.59 -9.96
C GLY A 7 -5.55 0.19 -8.67
N LEU A 8 -5.79 0.94 -7.59
CA LEU A 8 -5.28 0.62 -6.26
C LEU A 8 -6.24 -0.34 -5.56
N ARG A 9 -5.71 -1.39 -4.93
CA ARG A 9 -6.51 -2.39 -4.20
C ARG A 9 -5.93 -2.64 -2.81
N LEU A 10 -6.80 -2.68 -1.81
CA LEU A 10 -6.49 -3.02 -0.44
C LEU A 10 -7.08 -4.39 -0.12
N TYR A 11 -6.23 -5.30 0.31
CA TYR A 11 -6.62 -6.62 0.80
C TYR A 11 -6.32 -6.71 2.30
N VAL A 12 -7.24 -7.30 3.06
CA VAL A 12 -7.09 -7.58 4.50
C VAL A 12 -7.37 -9.06 4.71
N ASN A 13 -6.43 -9.79 5.33
CA ASN A 13 -6.52 -11.24 5.54
C ASN A 13 -6.84 -12.02 4.25
N GLY A 14 -6.24 -11.62 3.13
CA GLY A 14 -6.45 -12.27 1.83
C GLY A 14 -7.71 -11.83 1.06
N ALA A 15 -8.64 -11.13 1.70
CA ALA A 15 -9.89 -10.68 1.08
C ALA A 15 -9.82 -9.23 0.59
N LEU A 16 -10.44 -8.92 -0.56
CA LEU A 16 -10.51 -7.55 -1.07
C LEU A 16 -11.37 -6.69 -0.13
N SER A 17 -10.78 -5.67 0.48
CA SER A 17 -11.43 -4.77 1.42
C SER A 17 -11.84 -3.44 0.76
N GLY A 18 -11.08 -2.98 -0.22
CA GLY A 18 -11.38 -1.75 -0.95
C GLY A 18 -10.60 -1.63 -2.25
N SER A 19 -11.12 -0.83 -3.18
CA SER A 19 -10.43 -0.55 -4.44
C SER A 19 -10.79 0.83 -4.99
N LEU A 20 -9.88 1.37 -5.79
CA LEU A 20 -10.11 2.53 -6.65
C LEU A 20 -10.12 2.07 -8.10
N GLY A 21 -10.79 2.84 -8.96
CA GLY A 21 -10.73 2.63 -10.41
C GLY A 21 -9.31 2.76 -10.95
N ALA A 22 -9.08 2.24 -12.15
CA ALA A 22 -7.82 2.44 -12.87
C ALA A 22 -7.49 3.93 -13.01
N TYR A 23 -6.21 4.27 -12.80
CA TYR A 23 -5.71 5.62 -13.06
C TYR A 23 -4.33 5.55 -13.70
N SER A 24 -4.02 6.56 -14.51
CA SER A 24 -2.70 6.71 -15.12
C SER A 24 -1.75 7.28 -14.09
N PHE A 25 -0.82 6.46 -13.61
CA PHE A 25 0.25 6.94 -12.74
C PHE A 25 1.28 7.74 -13.56
N SER A 26 1.47 9.01 -13.22
CA SER A 26 2.52 9.87 -13.79
C SER A 26 3.66 10.00 -12.79
N ALA A 27 4.82 9.43 -13.10
CA ALA A 27 6.00 9.57 -12.26
C ALA A 27 6.53 11.01 -12.32
N GLY A 28 6.67 11.68 -11.17
CA GLY A 28 7.12 13.07 -11.07
C GLY A 28 8.64 13.29 -11.25
N GLY A 29 9.38 12.30 -11.76
CA GLY A 29 10.85 12.39 -11.91
C GLY A 29 11.66 12.31 -10.61
N VAL A 30 11.01 12.07 -9.47
CA VAL A 30 11.63 11.89 -8.15
C VAL A 30 11.53 10.42 -7.70
N PRO A 31 12.47 9.92 -6.87
CA PRO A 31 12.35 8.58 -6.29
C PRO A 31 11.02 8.40 -5.54
N MET A 32 10.37 7.25 -5.75
CA MET A 32 9.24 6.85 -4.93
C MET A 32 9.75 6.16 -3.67
N THR A 33 9.45 6.74 -2.52
CA THR A 33 9.87 6.22 -1.21
C THR A 33 8.68 5.58 -0.51
N ILE A 34 8.88 4.38 0.04
CA ILE A 34 7.94 3.77 0.98
C ILE A 34 8.53 3.95 2.38
N THR A 35 7.75 4.53 3.28
CA THR A 35 8.11 4.67 4.70
C THR A 35 7.23 3.75 5.52
N LEU A 36 7.85 2.95 6.38
CA LEU A 36 7.18 2.00 7.25
C LEU A 36 7.28 2.46 8.70
N GLY A 37 6.21 2.24 9.47
CA GLY A 37 6.20 2.50 10.91
C GLY A 37 6.25 3.99 11.31
N SER A 38 6.25 4.92 10.35
CA SER A 38 6.19 6.36 10.58
C SER A 38 5.79 7.10 9.30
N SER A 39 5.27 8.33 9.40
CA SER A 39 5.05 9.20 8.25
C SER A 39 6.37 9.89 7.84
N LEU A 40 6.68 9.87 6.53
CA LEU A 40 7.91 10.48 5.98
C LEU A 40 8.06 11.97 6.33
N PHE A 41 6.95 12.69 6.36
CA PHE A 41 6.91 14.15 6.59
C PHE A 41 6.33 14.52 7.97
N GLY A 42 6.34 13.59 8.93
CA GLY A 42 5.92 13.83 10.30
C GLY A 42 4.42 14.12 10.47
N LEU A 43 4.07 14.86 11.52
CA LEU A 43 2.69 15.06 11.99
C LEU A 43 1.91 16.15 11.23
N GLY A 44 2.45 16.72 10.16
CA GLY A 44 1.86 17.88 9.48
C GLY A 44 1.31 17.66 8.07
N VAL A 45 1.48 16.47 7.47
CA VAL A 45 1.21 16.24 6.03
C VAL A 45 0.27 15.04 5.83
N CYS A 46 -0.79 15.23 5.05
CA CYS A 46 -1.89 14.27 4.78
C CYS A 46 -2.83 13.96 5.96
N ASN A 47 -3.55 14.97 6.47
CA ASN A 47 -4.60 14.83 7.47
C ASN A 47 -5.90 14.21 6.91
N THR A 48 -5.84 12.97 6.42
CA THR A 48 -7.01 12.28 5.85
C THR A 48 -7.31 10.98 6.57
N GLY A 49 -8.52 10.85 7.11
CA GLY A 49 -9.01 9.62 7.74
C GLY A 49 -8.75 9.54 9.25
N THR A 50 -8.80 8.32 9.80
CA THR A 50 -8.73 8.04 11.25
C THR A 50 -7.34 7.58 11.72
N ILE A 51 -6.35 7.52 10.83
CA ILE A 51 -5.01 7.03 11.16
C ILE A 51 -4.26 8.14 11.89
N GLN A 52 -3.88 7.88 13.14
CA GLN A 52 -3.06 8.81 13.92
C GLN A 52 -1.71 8.97 13.23
N MET A 53 -1.32 10.21 12.93
CA MET A 53 -0.02 10.48 12.36
C MET A 53 1.08 10.26 13.42
N GLY A 54 2.25 9.81 12.97
CA GLY A 54 3.40 9.54 13.83
C GLY A 54 3.87 8.09 13.75
N GLN A 55 4.57 7.65 14.80
CA GLN A 55 5.07 6.29 14.90
C GLN A 55 3.92 5.27 14.99
N PHE A 56 4.05 4.16 14.29
CA PHE A 56 3.19 3.00 14.47
C PHE A 56 3.59 2.25 15.75
N TYR A 57 2.68 2.19 16.72
CA TYR A 57 2.86 1.47 17.99
C TYR A 57 2.41 0.01 17.86
N GLY A 58 3.13 -0.77 17.06
CA GLY A 58 2.88 -2.19 16.85
C GLY A 58 4.10 -2.90 16.27
N SER A 59 3.95 -4.18 15.93
CA SER A 59 4.98 -4.96 15.23
C SER A 59 4.71 -4.99 13.72
N LEU A 60 5.79 -4.94 12.94
CA LEU A 60 5.79 -5.16 11.49
C LEU A 60 6.75 -6.29 11.20
N ASP A 61 6.33 -7.22 10.35
CA ASP A 61 7.13 -8.36 9.92
C ASP A 61 6.81 -8.71 8.46
N GLU A 62 7.72 -9.45 7.80
CA GLU A 62 7.54 -10.00 6.45
C GLU A 62 7.15 -8.98 5.36
N PHE A 63 7.74 -7.78 5.42
CA PHE A 63 7.52 -6.75 4.40
C PHE A 63 8.12 -7.15 3.04
N ARG A 64 7.28 -7.12 1.98
CA ARG A 64 7.65 -7.52 0.62
C ARG A 64 7.21 -6.49 -0.40
N VAL A 65 8.06 -6.24 -1.40
CA VAL A 65 7.76 -5.40 -2.57
C VAL A 65 7.91 -6.23 -3.84
N TYR A 66 6.89 -6.20 -4.70
CA TYR A 66 6.88 -6.96 -5.94
C TYR A 66 6.99 -6.03 -7.16
N ALA A 67 7.80 -6.45 -8.15
CA ALA A 67 7.93 -5.71 -9.41
C ALA A 67 6.71 -5.87 -10.34
N ARG A 68 5.74 -6.72 -9.97
CA ARG A 68 4.50 -7.01 -10.69
C ARG A 68 3.28 -6.76 -9.82
N GLU A 69 2.12 -6.61 -10.45
CA GLU A 69 0.84 -6.71 -9.76
C GLU A 69 0.62 -8.15 -9.25
N LEU A 70 0.12 -8.27 -8.02
CA LEU A 70 -0.34 -9.53 -7.45
C LEU A 70 -1.81 -9.76 -7.84
N THR A 71 -2.12 -10.99 -8.25
CA THR A 71 -3.51 -11.43 -8.45
C THR A 71 -4.19 -11.67 -7.10
N ALA A 72 -5.53 -11.75 -7.09
CA ALA A 72 -6.25 -12.11 -5.88
C ALA A 72 -5.82 -13.48 -5.31
N ALA A 73 -5.50 -14.45 -6.19
CA ALA A 73 -4.99 -15.75 -5.78
C ALA A 73 -3.60 -15.67 -5.15
N ASP A 74 -2.69 -14.86 -5.71
CA ASP A 74 -1.38 -14.60 -5.10
C ASP A 74 -1.54 -14.06 -3.66
N VAL A 75 -2.44 -13.09 -3.48
CA VAL A 75 -2.68 -12.45 -2.17
C VAL A 75 -3.27 -13.44 -1.16
N VAL A 76 -4.22 -14.27 -1.57
CA VAL A 76 -4.80 -15.32 -0.70
C VAL A 76 -3.73 -16.33 -0.26
N GLY A 77 -2.85 -16.75 -1.17
CA GLY A 77 -1.75 -17.65 -0.85
C GLY A 77 -0.73 -17.03 0.12
N LEU A 78 -0.50 -15.72 0.04
CA LEU A 78 0.40 -15.00 0.96
C LEU A 78 -0.22 -14.72 2.33
N ALA A 79 -1.55 -14.57 2.41
CA ALA A 79 -2.24 -14.25 3.67
C ALA A 79 -2.41 -15.45 4.60
N ASN A 80 -2.32 -16.67 4.06
CA ASN A 80 -2.39 -17.93 4.81
C ASN A 80 -1.11 -18.75 4.57
N PRO A 81 0.05 -18.27 5.07
CA PRO A 81 1.33 -18.96 4.88
C PRO A 81 1.39 -20.31 5.61
#